data_AF-A0A7S3M5F3-F1
#
_entry.id   AF-A0A7S3M5F3-F1
#
_cell.length_a   1.000
_cell.length_b   1.000
_cell.length_c   1.000
_cell.angle_alpha   90.00
_cell.angle_beta   90.00
_cell.angle_gamma   90.00
#
_symmetry.space_group_name_H-M   'P 1'
#
loop_
_entity.id
_entity.type
_entity.pdbx_description
1 polymer ?
#
loop_
_entity_poly.entity_id
_entity_poly.type
_entity_poly.pdbx_seq_one_letter_code
_entity_poly.pdbx_strand_id
1 'polypeptide(L)'
;MMIMKSPKEAQSLFGAKHNLINDEDVSYVLKRKMEIAHRIDVCAAQSLGGAVSVIRTVVLLATKFGGRYMDTLSRSLRIGFIVMFQSMLSTQGAELGMIEDLDIAALWLSLVTVRLVVKEDEPAENDYEDTDRDDFEKDNSFIGKGDGVLCRRDKGGRLIVEIEITDEEGVAVLEAHRNMSGFPYYSTTPRDYPGSPLMFNHNPTVKPCRLDSQYVVYATAEIFGVAVSQGVNEMQTLANLSSSRDVLKQVEINNGAIARMEGYYANYKEALIFQLDQRKPDLLESLSGGGSGSGIMSGLSRSGSNNNISVMSAVKVPPG
;
A
#
# COMPACT_ATOMS: atom_id res chain seq x y z
N MET A 1 -10.10 -20.37 -1.59
CA MET A 1 -10.78 -21.02 -2.74
C MET A 1 -11.07 -20.02 -3.87
N MET A 2 -10.38 -18.87 -3.93
CA MET A 2 -10.69 -17.75 -4.84
C MET A 2 -10.01 -17.86 -6.21
N ILE A 3 -8.76 -18.35 -6.28
CA ILE A 3 -8.01 -18.45 -7.54
C ILE A 3 -8.59 -19.53 -8.48
N MET A 4 -9.28 -20.55 -7.93
CA MET A 4 -9.84 -21.65 -8.73
C MET A 4 -11.12 -21.30 -9.50
N LYS A 5 -11.77 -20.15 -9.21
CA LYS A 5 -12.92 -19.67 -9.98
C LYS A 5 -12.52 -18.95 -11.28
N SER A 6 -11.22 -18.67 -11.49
CA SER A 6 -10.68 -17.94 -12.64
C SER A 6 -9.67 -18.79 -13.44
N PRO A 7 -10.13 -19.72 -14.30
CA PRO A 7 -9.26 -20.72 -14.96
C PRO A 7 -8.16 -20.12 -15.85
N LYS A 8 -8.32 -18.88 -16.32
CA LYS A 8 -7.35 -18.19 -17.20
C LYS A 8 -6.08 -17.75 -16.46
N GLU A 9 -6.20 -17.29 -15.21
CA GLU A 9 -5.07 -16.85 -14.40
C GLU A 9 -4.19 -18.03 -13.97
N ALA A 10 -4.83 -19.12 -13.56
CA ALA A 10 -4.17 -20.39 -13.29
C ALA A 10 -3.44 -20.94 -14.54
N GLN A 11 -3.99 -20.75 -15.74
CA GLN A 11 -3.33 -21.20 -16.97
C GLN A 11 -2.06 -20.39 -17.29
N SER A 12 -2.02 -19.11 -16.94
CA SER A 12 -0.83 -18.25 -17.12
C SER A 12 0.30 -18.56 -16.14
N LEU A 13 -0.05 -18.89 -14.89
CA LEU A 13 0.91 -19.23 -13.83
C LEU A 13 1.52 -20.63 -14.00
N PHE A 14 0.82 -21.55 -14.69
CA PHE A 14 1.17 -22.97 -14.63
C PHE A 14 1.35 -23.69 -15.98
N GLY A 15 1.34 -22.96 -17.09
CA GLY A 15 1.64 -23.49 -18.43
C GLY A 15 0.53 -24.33 -19.09
N ALA A 16 0.73 -24.66 -20.36
CA ALA A 16 -0.25 -25.42 -21.16
C ALA A 16 -0.26 -26.92 -20.79
N LYS A 17 -1.45 -27.55 -20.82
CA LYS A 17 -1.70 -28.95 -20.41
C LYS A 17 -0.96 -30.03 -21.23
N HIS A 18 -0.24 -29.66 -22.29
CA HIS A 18 0.13 -30.58 -23.36
C HIS A 18 1.33 -31.52 -23.10
N ASN A 19 1.95 -31.48 -21.91
CA ASN A 19 3.15 -32.27 -21.60
C ASN A 19 2.96 -33.36 -20.51
N LEU A 20 1.74 -33.62 -20.03
CA LEU A 20 1.48 -34.63 -19.01
C LEU A 20 0.82 -35.85 -19.65
N ILE A 21 1.60 -36.92 -19.84
CA ILE A 21 1.21 -38.14 -20.57
C ILE A 21 0.49 -39.15 -19.64
N ASN A 22 0.65 -39.03 -18.31
CA ASN A 22 0.09 -39.95 -17.32
C ASN A 22 -0.96 -39.25 -16.43
N ASP A 23 -2.13 -39.87 -16.26
CA ASP A 23 -3.24 -39.34 -15.44
C ASP A 23 -2.86 -39.18 -13.96
N GLU A 24 -1.96 -40.03 -13.45
CA GLU A 24 -1.45 -39.92 -12.08
C GLU A 24 -0.62 -38.64 -11.89
N ASP A 25 0.21 -38.28 -12.87
CA ASP A 25 1.03 -37.06 -12.84
C ASP A 25 0.13 -35.82 -12.94
N VAL A 26 -0.93 -35.87 -13.76
CA VAL A 26 -1.93 -34.79 -13.85
C VAL A 26 -2.61 -34.58 -12.50
N SER A 27 -3.07 -35.65 -11.85
CA SER A 27 -3.71 -35.59 -10.53
C SER A 27 -2.78 -35.01 -9.47
N TYR A 28 -1.52 -35.46 -9.44
CA TYR A 28 -0.51 -34.96 -8.51
C TYR A 28 -0.22 -33.46 -8.70
N VAL A 29 -0.06 -33.03 -9.96
CA VAL A 29 0.16 -31.61 -10.30
C VAL A 29 -1.05 -30.75 -9.93
N LEU A 30 -2.27 -31.22 -10.19
CA LEU A 30 -3.50 -30.50 -9.82
C LEU A 30 -3.63 -30.36 -8.30
N LYS A 31 -3.32 -31.41 -7.53
CA LYS A 31 -3.32 -31.37 -6.06
C LYS A 31 -2.33 -30.33 -5.54
N ARG A 32 -1.08 -30.35 -6.01
CA ARG A 32 -0.07 -29.34 -5.63
C ARG A 32 -0.48 -27.92 -6.01
N LYS A 33 -1.09 -27.73 -7.18
CA LYS A 33 -1.62 -26.42 -7.60
C LYS A 33 -2.70 -25.92 -6.65
N MET A 34 -3.61 -26.80 -6.24
CA MET A 34 -4.67 -26.45 -5.29
C MET A 34 -4.09 -26.08 -3.92
N GLU A 35 -3.08 -26.81 -3.43
CA GLU A 35 -2.39 -26.52 -2.17
C GLU A 35 -1.67 -25.15 -2.21
N ILE A 36 -0.93 -24.86 -3.30
CA ILE A 36 -0.26 -23.57 -3.48
C ILE A 36 -1.27 -22.43 -3.57
N ALA A 37 -2.33 -22.59 -4.37
CA ALA A 37 -3.37 -21.58 -4.50
C ALA A 37 -4.06 -21.31 -3.15
N HIS A 38 -4.28 -22.34 -2.34
CA HIS A 38 -4.83 -22.18 -1.00
C HIS A 38 -3.90 -21.40 -0.06
N ARG A 39 -2.60 -21.70 -0.07
CA ARG A 39 -1.60 -20.95 0.72
C ARG A 39 -1.57 -19.47 0.33
N ILE A 40 -1.54 -19.17 -0.97
CA ILE A 40 -1.58 -17.79 -1.47
C ILE A 40 -2.86 -17.09 -1.01
N ASP A 41 -4.02 -17.73 -1.11
CA ASP A 41 -5.29 -17.13 -0.64
C ASP A 41 -5.22 -16.76 0.86
N VAL A 42 -4.66 -17.64 1.70
CA VAL A 42 -4.54 -17.41 3.15
C VAL A 42 -3.56 -16.28 3.45
N CYS A 43 -2.37 -16.30 2.85
CA CYS A 43 -1.35 -15.28 3.09
C CYS A 43 -1.75 -13.91 2.49
N ALA A 44 -2.45 -13.90 1.36
CA ALA A 44 -3.05 -12.69 0.80
C ALA A 44 -4.10 -12.09 1.74
N ALA A 45 -4.98 -12.91 2.33
CA ALA A 45 -5.96 -12.43 3.30
C ALA A 45 -5.29 -11.86 4.57
N GLN A 46 -4.25 -12.52 5.08
CA GLN A 46 -3.50 -12.06 6.26
C GLN A 46 -2.77 -10.73 6.00
N SER A 47 -2.05 -10.64 4.88
CA SER A 47 -1.34 -9.43 4.48
C SER A 47 -2.31 -8.27 4.20
N LEU A 48 -3.47 -8.55 3.58
CA LEU A 48 -4.52 -7.56 3.36
C LEU A 48 -5.09 -7.04 4.67
N GLY A 49 -5.36 -7.94 5.64
CA GLY A 49 -5.82 -7.54 6.97
C GLY A 49 -4.84 -6.57 7.64
N GLY A 50 -3.55 -6.89 7.61
CA GLY A 50 -2.49 -6.00 8.10
C GLY A 50 -2.45 -4.65 7.36
N ALA A 51 -2.57 -4.66 6.04
CA ALA A 51 -2.59 -3.45 5.23
C ALA A 51 -3.78 -2.54 5.56
N VAL A 52 -4.98 -3.11 5.68
CA VAL A 52 -6.20 -2.38 6.07
C VAL A 52 -6.04 -1.76 7.46
N SER A 53 -5.47 -2.50 8.42
CA SER A 53 -5.21 -1.96 9.76
C SER A 53 -4.24 -0.77 9.73
N VAL A 54 -3.18 -0.83 8.91
CA VAL A 54 -2.24 0.29 8.75
C VAL A 54 -2.95 1.51 8.16
N ILE A 55 -3.74 1.33 7.10
CA ILE A 55 -4.46 2.41 6.43
C ILE A 55 -5.45 3.07 7.39
N ARG A 56 -6.29 2.28 8.07
CA ARG A 56 -7.21 2.78 9.10
C ARG A 56 -6.48 3.54 10.20
N THR A 57 -5.35 3.03 10.67
CA THR A 57 -4.54 3.72 11.69
C THR A 57 -4.06 5.09 11.21
N VAL A 58 -3.57 5.19 9.97
CA VAL A 58 -3.12 6.46 9.40
C VAL A 58 -4.28 7.46 9.28
N VAL A 59 -5.43 7.01 8.79
CA VAL A 59 -6.65 7.84 8.68
C VAL A 59 -7.11 8.31 10.07
N LEU A 60 -7.18 7.42 11.04
CA LEU A 60 -7.58 7.74 12.41
C LEU A 60 -6.64 8.77 13.05
N LEU A 61 -5.32 8.57 12.93
CA LEU A 61 -4.32 9.49 13.48
C LEU A 61 -4.37 10.86 12.81
N ALA A 62 -4.56 10.89 11.48
CA ALA A 62 -4.73 12.15 10.75
C ALA A 62 -5.98 12.90 11.19
N THR A 63 -7.09 12.19 11.39
CA THR A 63 -8.37 12.76 11.82
C THR A 63 -8.31 13.30 13.25
N LYS A 64 -7.71 12.56 14.19
CA LYS A 64 -7.69 12.94 15.61
C LYS A 64 -6.59 13.95 15.96
N PHE A 65 -5.44 13.90 15.29
CA PHE A 65 -4.27 14.71 15.68
C PHE A 65 -3.79 15.68 14.60
N GLY A 66 -4.20 15.53 13.34
CA GLY A 66 -3.79 16.39 12.25
C GLY A 66 -2.26 16.48 12.06
N GLY A 67 -1.78 17.64 11.61
CA GLY A 67 -0.36 17.97 11.51
C GLY A 67 0.45 16.97 10.68
N ARG A 68 1.49 16.38 11.28
CA ARG A 68 2.38 15.42 10.58
C ARG A 68 1.66 14.15 10.11
N TYR A 69 0.56 13.77 10.78
CA TYR A 69 -0.24 12.62 10.37
C TYR A 69 -1.11 12.96 9.15
N MET A 70 -1.64 14.18 9.10
CA MET A 70 -2.34 14.69 7.92
C MET A 70 -1.39 14.74 6.71
N ASP A 71 -0.15 15.20 6.90
CA ASP A 71 0.86 15.21 5.84
C ASP A 71 1.15 13.81 5.31
N THR A 72 1.22 12.85 6.22
CA THR A 72 1.46 11.44 5.89
C THR A 72 0.28 10.85 5.13
N LEU A 73 -0.96 11.08 5.59
CA LEU A 73 -2.16 10.68 4.87
C LEU A 73 -2.20 11.31 3.47
N SER A 74 -1.93 12.61 3.36
CA SER A 74 -1.92 13.34 2.10
C SER A 74 -0.95 12.74 1.09
N ARG A 75 0.29 12.44 1.52
CA ARG A 75 1.29 11.77 0.67
C ARG A 75 0.83 10.36 0.30
N SER A 76 0.41 9.55 1.26
CA SER A 76 -0.01 8.17 1.02
C SER A 76 -1.21 8.05 0.08
N LEU A 77 -2.16 8.99 0.14
CA LEU A 77 -3.29 9.04 -0.81
C LEU A 77 -2.83 9.34 -2.24
N ARG A 78 -1.65 9.96 -2.41
CA ARG A 78 -1.16 10.41 -3.72
C ARG A 78 -0.14 9.49 -4.36
N ILE A 79 0.73 8.87 -3.55
CA ILE A 79 1.78 7.94 -4.02
C ILE A 79 1.46 6.47 -3.68
N GLY A 80 0.39 6.22 -2.92
CA GLY A 80 0.02 4.91 -2.37
C GLY A 80 0.53 4.68 -0.95
N PHE A 81 -0.04 3.69 -0.28
CA PHE A 81 0.32 3.29 1.08
C PHE A 81 1.41 2.22 1.05
N ILE A 82 2.56 2.49 1.67
CA ILE A 82 3.56 1.45 1.90
C ILE A 82 3.19 0.61 3.13
N VAL A 83 3.24 -0.71 2.97
CA VAL A 83 3.03 -1.71 4.03
C VAL A 83 4.24 -2.60 4.07
N MET A 84 5.01 -2.49 5.15
CA MET A 84 6.25 -3.23 5.34
C MET A 84 6.03 -4.39 6.30
N PHE A 85 6.37 -5.60 5.85
CA PHE A 85 6.42 -6.80 6.66
C PHE A 85 7.87 -7.15 6.93
N GLN A 86 8.23 -7.25 8.20
CA GLN A 86 9.54 -7.74 8.61
C GLN A 86 9.42 -9.18 9.12
N SER A 87 10.12 -10.11 8.49
CA SER A 87 10.23 -11.49 8.94
C SER A 87 11.52 -11.71 9.72
N MET A 88 11.40 -12.30 10.90
CA MET A 88 12.52 -12.72 11.76
C MET A 88 12.77 -14.24 11.67
N LEU A 89 12.07 -14.92 10.75
CA LEU A 89 12.19 -16.36 10.54
C LEU A 89 13.55 -16.71 9.94
N SER A 90 14.04 -17.91 10.22
CA SER A 90 15.23 -18.45 9.58
C SER A 90 14.90 -19.05 8.21
N THR A 91 15.92 -19.28 7.40
CA THR A 91 15.85 -19.97 6.11
C THR A 91 15.88 -21.49 6.28
N GLN A 92 15.68 -22.03 7.48
CA GLN A 92 15.76 -23.48 7.74
C GLN A 92 14.38 -24.14 7.76
N GLY A 93 14.26 -25.25 7.03
CA GLY A 93 13.10 -26.13 7.09
C GLY A 93 11.80 -25.44 6.66
N ALA A 94 10.75 -25.54 7.49
CA ALA A 94 9.42 -25.01 7.17
C ALA A 94 9.37 -23.47 7.14
N GLU A 95 10.32 -22.80 7.79
CA GLU A 95 10.36 -21.34 7.89
C GLU A 95 10.68 -20.67 6.54
N LEU A 96 11.49 -21.33 5.69
CA LEU A 96 11.77 -20.86 4.34
C LEU A 96 10.48 -20.74 3.50
N GLY A 97 9.62 -21.76 3.56
CA GLY A 97 8.34 -21.74 2.84
C GLY A 97 7.41 -20.63 3.32
N MET A 98 7.49 -20.25 4.60
CA MET A 98 6.74 -19.12 5.15
C MET A 98 7.28 -17.77 4.66
N ILE A 99 8.61 -17.63 4.51
CA ILE A 99 9.25 -16.43 3.95
C ILE A 99 8.86 -16.26 2.48
N GLU A 100 8.85 -17.34 1.70
CA GLU A 100 8.39 -17.32 0.30
C GLU A 100 6.92 -16.92 0.19
N ASP A 101 6.05 -17.50 1.03
CA ASP A 101 4.63 -17.12 1.07
C ASP A 101 4.44 -15.64 1.46
N LEU A 102 5.26 -15.12 2.39
CA LEU A 102 5.22 -13.72 2.80
C LEU A 102 5.64 -12.76 1.68
N ASP A 103 6.72 -13.07 0.95
CA ASP A 103 7.16 -12.25 -0.18
C ASP A 103 6.09 -12.20 -1.28
N ILE A 104 5.51 -13.37 -1.63
CA ILE A 104 4.41 -13.43 -2.59
C ILE A 104 3.20 -12.63 -2.08
N ALA A 105 2.83 -12.75 -0.81
CA ALA A 105 1.72 -11.99 -0.23
C ALA A 105 1.97 -10.48 -0.25
N ALA A 106 3.18 -10.03 0.05
CA ALA A 106 3.56 -8.62 -0.04
C ALA A 106 3.49 -8.11 -1.48
N LEU A 107 4.01 -8.87 -2.45
CA LEU A 107 3.89 -8.54 -3.88
C LEU A 107 2.43 -8.50 -4.34
N TRP A 108 1.60 -9.42 -3.84
CA TRP A 108 0.19 -9.50 -4.18
C TRP A 108 -0.59 -8.23 -3.75
N LEU A 109 -0.19 -7.57 -2.66
CA LEU A 109 -0.82 -6.30 -2.25
C LEU A 109 -0.73 -5.20 -3.32
N SER A 110 0.30 -5.22 -4.17
CA SER A 110 0.41 -4.28 -5.29
C SER A 110 -0.61 -4.50 -6.40
N LEU A 111 -1.40 -5.58 -6.33
CA LEU A 111 -2.54 -5.83 -7.21
C LEU A 111 -3.86 -5.30 -6.61
N VAL A 112 -3.83 -4.80 -5.38
CA VAL A 112 -5.01 -4.35 -4.64
C VAL A 112 -5.15 -2.84 -4.75
N THR A 113 -6.35 -2.39 -5.11
CA THR A 113 -6.72 -0.97 -5.06
C THR A 113 -7.62 -0.75 -3.85
N VAL A 114 -7.27 0.22 -3.01
CA VAL A 114 -8.08 0.60 -1.85
C VAL A 114 -8.94 1.80 -2.16
N ARG A 115 -10.17 1.79 -1.69
CA ARG A 115 -11.08 2.94 -1.70
C ARG A 115 -11.52 3.25 -0.28
N LEU A 116 -11.46 4.52 0.10
CA LEU A 116 -12.01 4.99 1.36
C LEU A 116 -13.44 5.45 1.08
N VAL A 117 -14.41 4.83 1.76
CA VAL A 117 -15.84 5.03 1.49
C VAL A 117 -16.58 5.42 2.76
N VAL A 118 -17.56 6.30 2.61
CA VAL A 118 -18.53 6.61 3.68
C VAL A 118 -19.87 6.04 3.27
N LYS A 119 -20.57 5.42 4.22
CA LYS A 119 -21.93 4.91 4.01
C LYS A 119 -22.90 6.09 4.02
N GLU A 120 -23.69 6.26 2.96
CA GLU A 120 -24.82 7.20 3.01
C GLU A 120 -25.93 6.60 3.88
N ASP A 121 -26.52 7.42 4.76
CA ASP A 121 -27.74 7.04 5.46
C ASP A 121 -28.80 6.70 4.42
N GLU A 122 -29.42 5.52 4.54
CA GLU A 122 -30.56 5.18 3.69
C GLU A 122 -31.62 6.28 3.88
N PRO A 123 -32.11 6.91 2.80
CA PRO A 123 -33.18 7.89 2.93
C PRO A 123 -34.33 7.19 3.65
N ALA A 124 -34.76 7.76 4.79
CA ALA A 124 -35.84 7.22 5.61
C ALA A 124 -36.94 6.67 4.71
N GLU A 125 -37.24 5.38 4.87
CA GLU A 125 -38.17 4.61 4.05
C GLU A 125 -39.35 5.48 3.61
N ASN A 126 -39.40 5.87 2.33
CA ASN A 126 -40.69 6.06 1.72
C ASN A 126 -41.21 4.66 1.46
N ASP A 127 -42.40 4.34 2.01
CA ASP A 127 -43.16 3.09 1.90
C ASP A 127 -43.49 2.70 0.44
N TYR A 128 -42.50 2.58 -0.44
CA TYR A 128 -42.67 2.07 -1.79
C TYR A 128 -42.33 0.59 -1.81
N GLU A 129 -43.38 -0.16 -2.15
CA GLU A 129 -43.47 -1.61 -2.24
C GLU A 129 -42.24 -2.25 -2.90
N ASP A 130 -41.66 -3.19 -2.16
CA ASP A 130 -41.01 -4.45 -2.52
C ASP A 130 -40.93 -4.81 -4.03
N THR A 131 -40.21 -4.02 -4.82
CA THR A 131 -39.76 -4.43 -6.16
C THR A 131 -38.33 -4.94 -6.10
N ASP A 132 -38.21 -6.26 -6.17
CA ASP A 132 -37.08 -7.01 -6.74
C ASP A 132 -35.70 -6.81 -6.07
N ARG A 133 -35.57 -7.30 -4.82
CA ARG A 133 -34.28 -7.49 -4.13
C ARG A 133 -33.36 -8.57 -4.74
N ASP A 134 -33.75 -9.22 -5.83
CA ASP A 134 -33.04 -10.38 -6.41
C ASP A 134 -31.97 -10.03 -7.46
N ASP A 135 -31.76 -8.76 -7.82
CA ASP A 135 -30.79 -8.40 -8.86
C ASP A 135 -29.35 -8.15 -8.35
N PHE A 136 -29.13 -8.10 -7.03
CA PHE A 136 -27.77 -7.98 -6.46
C PHE A 136 -26.93 -9.26 -6.58
N GLU A 137 -27.54 -10.43 -6.81
CA GLU A 137 -26.80 -11.69 -6.97
C GLU A 137 -26.23 -11.92 -8.37
N LYS A 138 -26.53 -11.06 -9.36
CA LYS A 138 -26.07 -11.29 -10.75
C LYS A 138 -24.67 -10.77 -11.06
N ASP A 139 -24.11 -9.87 -10.26
CA ASP A 139 -22.75 -9.40 -10.45
C ASP A 139 -21.78 -10.27 -9.63
N ASN A 140 -21.18 -11.25 -10.31
CA ASN A 140 -20.13 -12.17 -9.82
C ASN A 140 -18.85 -11.46 -9.29
N SER A 141 -18.89 -10.15 -9.09
CA SER A 141 -17.79 -9.32 -8.58
C SER A 141 -17.71 -9.27 -7.06
N PHE A 142 -18.78 -9.55 -6.31
CA PHE A 142 -18.75 -9.48 -4.85
C PHE A 142 -17.97 -10.64 -4.24
N ILE A 143 -17.01 -10.35 -3.37
CA ILE A 143 -16.11 -11.36 -2.81
C ILE A 143 -16.33 -11.56 -1.31
N GLY A 144 -16.63 -10.51 -0.56
CA GLY A 144 -16.92 -10.61 0.86
C GLY A 144 -17.01 -9.26 1.57
N LYS A 145 -17.70 -9.25 2.72
CA LYS A 145 -17.86 -8.08 3.60
C LYS A 145 -17.54 -8.48 5.05
N GLY A 146 -16.82 -7.64 5.79
CA GLY A 146 -16.54 -7.83 7.22
C GLY A 146 -15.88 -6.60 7.85
N ASP A 147 -16.25 -6.24 9.08
CA ASP A 147 -15.68 -5.12 9.87
C ASP A 147 -15.55 -3.77 9.13
N GLY A 148 -16.54 -3.44 8.30
CA GLY A 148 -16.51 -2.22 7.47
C GLY A 148 -15.47 -2.29 6.35
N VAL A 149 -15.15 -3.49 5.87
CA VAL A 149 -14.33 -3.73 4.69
C VAL A 149 -15.17 -4.52 3.69
N LEU A 150 -15.18 -4.07 2.45
CA LEU A 150 -15.85 -4.71 1.33
C LEU A 150 -14.84 -5.03 0.25
N CYS A 151 -14.75 -6.31 -0.12
CA CYS A 151 -13.86 -6.78 -1.18
C CYS A 151 -14.69 -7.13 -2.41
N ARG A 152 -14.26 -6.63 -3.57
CA ARG A 152 -14.86 -6.96 -4.87
C ARG A 152 -13.83 -7.00 -5.98
N ARG A 153 -14.16 -7.67 -7.08
CA ARG A 153 -13.35 -7.65 -8.30
C ARG A 153 -13.99 -6.75 -9.34
N ASP A 154 -13.18 -5.88 -9.94
CA ASP A 154 -13.59 -5.14 -11.13
C ASP A 154 -13.73 -6.08 -12.34
N LYS A 155 -14.37 -5.62 -13.41
CA LYS A 155 -14.46 -6.30 -14.71
C LYS A 155 -13.08 -6.64 -15.29
N GLY A 156 -12.05 -5.88 -14.91
CA GLY A 156 -10.65 -6.15 -15.24
C GLY A 156 -9.96 -7.21 -14.36
N GLY A 157 -10.69 -7.88 -13.46
CA GLY A 157 -10.15 -8.91 -12.55
C GLY A 157 -9.40 -8.36 -11.33
N ARG A 158 -9.27 -7.03 -11.20
CA ARG A 158 -8.55 -6.36 -10.11
C ARG A 158 -9.33 -6.40 -8.81
N LEU A 159 -8.63 -6.64 -7.70
CA LEU A 159 -9.25 -6.59 -6.39
C LEU A 159 -9.36 -5.14 -5.92
N ILE A 160 -10.59 -4.70 -5.68
CA ILE A 160 -10.94 -3.44 -5.05
C ILE A 160 -11.34 -3.75 -3.61
N VAL A 161 -10.72 -3.04 -2.68
CA VAL A 161 -11.00 -3.15 -1.25
C VAL A 161 -11.50 -1.81 -0.76
N GLU A 162 -12.73 -1.79 -0.30
CA GLU A 162 -13.44 -0.59 0.14
C GLU A 162 -13.45 -0.60 1.65
N ILE A 163 -12.83 0.42 2.24
CA ILE A 163 -12.71 0.58 3.69
C ILE A 163 -13.72 1.65 4.09
N GLU A 164 -14.73 1.23 4.83
CA GLU A 164 -15.70 2.09 5.47
C GLU A 164 -14.99 2.96 6.51
N ILE A 165 -15.18 4.27 6.36
CA ILE A 165 -14.70 5.33 7.23
C ILE A 165 -15.89 6.17 7.68
N THR A 166 -15.73 6.83 8.82
CA THR A 166 -16.71 7.77 9.38
C THR A 166 -16.77 9.08 8.59
N ASP A 167 -17.82 9.87 8.76
CA ASP A 167 -17.92 11.20 8.13
C ASP A 167 -16.76 12.13 8.55
N GLU A 168 -16.36 12.09 9.83
CA GLU A 168 -15.22 12.86 10.35
C GLU A 168 -13.93 12.50 9.59
N GLU A 169 -13.67 11.21 9.43
CA GLU A 169 -12.52 10.70 8.67
C GLU A 169 -12.64 11.05 7.18
N GLY A 170 -13.86 11.07 6.64
CA GLY A 170 -14.14 11.51 5.27
C GLY A 170 -13.69 12.96 5.04
N VAL A 171 -14.01 13.86 5.96
CA VAL A 171 -13.56 15.26 5.91
C VAL A 171 -12.03 15.34 5.92
N ALA A 172 -11.37 14.58 6.80
CA ALA A 172 -9.91 14.53 6.89
C ALA A 172 -9.27 13.99 5.59
N VAL A 173 -9.87 12.98 4.96
CA VAL A 173 -9.42 12.44 3.67
C VAL A 173 -9.55 13.48 2.55
N LEU A 174 -10.64 14.25 2.50
CA LEU A 174 -10.81 15.32 1.51
C LEU A 174 -9.79 16.44 1.73
N GLU A 175 -9.54 16.83 2.97
CA GLU A 175 -8.51 17.81 3.31
C GLU A 175 -7.12 17.32 2.89
N ALA A 176 -6.78 16.08 3.22
CA ALA A 176 -5.53 15.46 2.81
C ALA A 176 -5.35 15.46 1.28
N HIS A 177 -6.43 15.24 0.54
CA HIS A 177 -6.41 15.29 -0.90
C HIS A 177 -6.19 16.72 -1.45
N ARG A 178 -6.80 17.72 -0.82
CA ARG A 178 -6.61 19.14 -1.16
C ARG A 178 -5.16 19.59 -0.92
N ASN A 179 -4.53 19.12 0.15
CA ASN A 179 -3.13 19.43 0.48
C ASN A 179 -2.12 18.94 -0.58
N MET A 180 -2.52 17.99 -1.43
CA MET A 180 -1.71 17.49 -2.55
C MET A 180 -2.31 17.86 -3.91
N SER A 181 -3.25 18.81 -3.95
CA SER A 181 -3.83 19.29 -5.19
C SER A 181 -2.74 19.91 -6.08
N GLY A 182 -2.64 19.44 -7.32
CA GLY A 182 -1.61 19.86 -8.28
C GLY A 182 -0.33 19.03 -8.29
N PHE A 183 -0.09 18.16 -7.30
CA PHE A 183 1.02 17.21 -7.37
C PHE A 183 0.70 16.11 -8.40
N PRO A 184 1.61 15.72 -9.31
CA PRO A 184 1.35 14.64 -10.26
C PRO A 184 1.02 13.32 -9.54
N TYR A 185 0.14 12.52 -10.12
CA TYR A 185 -0.09 11.17 -9.61
C TYR A 185 1.04 10.27 -10.10
N TYR A 186 1.74 9.62 -9.17
CA TYR A 186 2.77 8.65 -9.51
C TYR A 186 2.17 7.24 -9.47
N SER A 187 2.14 6.60 -10.64
CA SER A 187 2.04 5.14 -10.70
C SER A 187 3.33 4.58 -10.15
N THR A 188 3.21 3.91 -9.02
CA THR A 188 4.36 3.34 -8.34
C THR A 188 4.57 1.88 -8.78
N THR A 189 3.68 1.32 -9.61
CA THR A 189 4.04 0.16 -10.44
C THR A 189 5.19 0.54 -11.37
N PRO A 190 6.37 -0.10 -11.25
CA PRO A 190 7.49 0.21 -12.11
C PRO A 190 7.07 -0.08 -13.55
N ARG A 191 7.12 0.94 -14.43
CA ARG A 191 6.84 0.78 -15.86
C ARG A 191 7.72 -0.29 -16.53
N ASP A 192 8.85 -0.60 -15.90
CA ASP A 192 9.89 -1.49 -16.41
C ASP A 192 10.07 -2.80 -15.63
N TYR A 193 9.15 -3.18 -14.72
CA TYR A 193 9.16 -4.56 -14.22
C TYR A 193 8.64 -5.48 -15.36
N PRO A 194 9.47 -6.35 -15.95
CA PRO A 194 9.03 -7.27 -16.98
C PRO A 194 8.04 -8.26 -16.34
N GLY A 195 6.74 -7.96 -16.44
CA GLY A 195 5.69 -8.79 -15.86
C GLY A 195 4.59 -8.04 -15.11
N SER A 196 4.58 -6.71 -15.00
CA SER A 196 3.40 -6.01 -14.46
C SER A 196 2.39 -5.71 -15.59
N PRO A 197 1.31 -6.49 -15.77
CA PRO A 197 0.41 -6.39 -16.92
C PRO A 197 -0.65 -5.29 -16.76
N LEU A 198 -0.59 -4.51 -15.67
CA LEU A 198 -1.72 -3.71 -15.21
C LEU A 198 -1.34 -2.22 -15.20
N MET A 199 -1.54 -1.59 -16.36
CA MET A 199 -1.67 -0.14 -16.47
C MET A 199 -2.94 0.28 -15.73
N PHE A 200 -2.81 0.92 -14.59
CA PHE A 200 -3.94 1.46 -13.85
C PHE A 200 -4.33 2.81 -14.45
N ASN A 201 -5.63 3.01 -14.67
CA ASN A 201 -6.13 4.32 -15.08
C ASN A 201 -6.26 5.16 -13.80
N HIS A 202 -5.22 5.94 -13.55
CA HIS A 202 -4.90 6.60 -12.27
C HIS A 202 -5.69 7.86 -11.95
N ASN A 203 -6.96 7.89 -12.34
CA ASN A 203 -7.73 9.10 -12.13
C ASN A 203 -9.21 8.79 -11.96
N PRO A 204 -9.73 8.74 -10.72
CA PRO A 204 -11.01 9.35 -10.47
C PRO A 204 -10.70 10.79 -10.10
N THR A 205 -10.94 11.72 -11.03
CA THR A 205 -11.20 13.10 -10.65
C THR A 205 -12.05 13.12 -9.38
N VAL A 206 -11.60 13.91 -8.41
CA VAL A 206 -12.04 14.06 -7.01
C VAL A 206 -13.45 14.64 -6.93
N LYS A 207 -14.40 13.95 -7.54
CA LYS A 207 -15.80 14.14 -7.22
C LYS A 207 -16.22 12.88 -6.49
N PRO A 208 -16.77 13.01 -5.27
CA PRO A 208 -17.44 11.91 -4.61
C PRO A 208 -18.35 11.25 -5.64
N CYS A 209 -18.01 10.02 -6.02
CA CYS A 209 -18.70 9.29 -7.07
C CYS A 209 -19.45 8.16 -6.38
N ARG A 210 -20.76 8.11 -6.60
CA ARG A 210 -21.60 7.04 -6.10
C ARG A 210 -21.28 5.77 -6.87
N LEU A 211 -20.91 4.76 -6.11
CA LEU A 211 -20.41 3.51 -6.64
C LEU A 211 -21.52 2.46 -6.69
N ASP A 212 -22.31 2.47 -5.62
CA ASP A 212 -23.57 1.80 -5.38
C ASP A 212 -24.44 2.82 -4.61
N SER A 213 -25.76 2.65 -4.58
CA SER A 213 -26.71 3.62 -3.95
C SER A 213 -26.47 3.90 -2.47
N GLN A 214 -25.54 3.19 -1.81
CA GLN A 214 -25.27 3.24 -0.38
C GLN A 214 -23.89 3.79 0.01
N TYR A 215 -22.94 3.96 -0.93
CA TYR A 215 -21.56 4.34 -0.59
C TYR A 215 -21.01 5.47 -1.48
N VAL A 216 -20.34 6.40 -0.83
CA VAL A 216 -19.63 7.52 -1.47
C VAL A 216 -18.13 7.30 -1.36
N VAL A 217 -17.43 7.31 -2.49
CA VAL A 217 -15.97 7.19 -2.52
C VAL A 217 -15.32 8.53 -2.26
N TYR A 218 -14.52 8.62 -1.19
CA TYR A 218 -13.79 9.81 -0.80
C TYR A 218 -12.37 9.85 -1.37
N ALA A 219 -11.70 8.70 -1.42
CA ALA A 219 -10.38 8.58 -2.04
C ALA A 219 -10.13 7.16 -2.57
N THR A 220 -9.16 7.07 -3.48
CA THR A 220 -8.65 5.80 -4.01
C THR A 220 -7.12 5.84 -3.95
N ALA A 221 -6.51 4.76 -3.47
CA ALA A 221 -5.06 4.66 -3.32
C ALA A 221 -4.56 3.23 -3.61
N GLU A 222 -3.30 3.11 -4.02
CA GLU A 222 -2.62 1.83 -4.20
C GLU A 222 -1.98 1.36 -2.87
N ILE A 223 -1.70 0.07 -2.76
CA ILE A 223 -0.91 -0.51 -1.66
C ILE A 223 0.44 -1.00 -2.21
N PHE A 224 1.52 -0.65 -1.52
CA PHE A 224 2.87 -1.09 -1.78
C PHE A 224 3.33 -2.04 -0.69
N GLY A 225 3.24 -3.34 -0.96
CA GLY A 225 3.74 -4.36 -0.05
C GLY A 225 5.25 -4.55 -0.21
N VAL A 226 5.96 -4.53 0.92
CA VAL A 226 7.39 -4.79 0.99
C VAL A 226 7.62 -5.85 2.06
N ALA A 227 8.33 -6.93 1.72
CA ALA A 227 8.73 -7.95 2.66
C ALA A 227 10.26 -7.89 2.83
N VAL A 228 10.73 -7.67 4.05
CA VAL A 228 12.14 -7.72 4.39
C VAL A 228 12.34 -8.87 5.37
N SER A 229 13.34 -9.71 5.16
CA SER A 229 13.66 -10.81 6.04
C SER A 229 15.05 -10.63 6.65
N GLN A 230 15.14 -10.83 7.96
CA GLN A 230 16.40 -10.87 8.69
C GLN A 230 16.35 -12.04 9.67
N GLY A 231 16.93 -13.17 9.28
CA GLY A 231 17.08 -14.30 10.20
C GLY A 231 18.10 -14.00 11.29
N VAL A 232 17.67 -14.10 12.55
CA VAL A 232 18.50 -13.80 13.73
C VAL A 232 19.73 -14.71 13.81
N ASN A 233 19.59 -15.98 13.42
CA ASN A 233 20.65 -16.98 13.46
C ASN A 233 21.38 -17.16 12.12
N GLU A 234 20.90 -16.50 11.06
CA GLU A 234 21.48 -16.64 9.72
C GLU A 234 22.83 -15.96 9.61
N MET A 235 23.08 -14.82 10.27
CA MET A 235 24.38 -14.14 10.16
C MET A 235 25.55 -15.01 10.67
N GLN A 236 25.29 -15.91 11.63
CA GLN A 236 26.27 -16.90 12.09
C GLN A 236 26.42 -18.06 11.09
N THR A 237 25.35 -18.42 10.38
CA THR A 237 25.34 -19.48 9.37
C THR A 237 25.94 -19.01 8.04
N LEU A 238 25.70 -17.76 7.64
CA LEU A 238 26.28 -17.05 6.49
C LEU A 238 27.79 -16.99 6.56
N ALA A 239 28.34 -16.83 7.76
CA ALA A 239 29.80 -16.87 7.99
C ALA A 239 30.41 -18.26 7.71
N ASN A 240 29.61 -19.32 7.77
CA ASN A 240 30.07 -20.70 7.65
C ASN A 240 29.64 -21.41 6.35
N LEU A 241 28.56 -20.96 5.70
CA LEU A 241 27.90 -21.63 4.55
C LEU A 241 27.41 -20.60 3.50
N SER A 242 28.28 -19.69 3.08
CA SER A 242 27.98 -18.55 2.16
C SER A 242 27.42 -18.92 0.78
N SER A 243 27.21 -20.20 0.47
CA SER A 243 26.67 -20.69 -0.80
C SER A 243 25.37 -21.51 -0.66
N SER A 244 24.68 -21.49 0.48
CA SER A 244 23.41 -22.22 0.59
C SER A 244 22.32 -21.54 -0.25
N ARG A 245 21.56 -22.34 -1.00
CA ARG A 245 20.47 -21.88 -1.87
C ARG A 245 19.42 -21.06 -1.10
N ASP A 246 19.20 -21.42 0.16
CA ASP A 246 18.15 -20.84 0.99
C ASP A 246 18.51 -19.41 1.42
N VAL A 247 19.79 -19.18 1.73
CA VAL A 247 20.32 -17.84 2.03
C VAL A 247 20.28 -16.94 0.79
N LEU A 248 20.60 -17.48 -0.40
CA LEU A 248 20.48 -16.72 -1.64
C LEU A 248 19.04 -16.27 -1.90
N LYS A 249 18.03 -17.07 -1.53
CA LYS A 249 16.63 -16.69 -1.69
C LYS A 249 16.25 -15.51 -0.81
N GLN A 250 16.70 -15.48 0.44
CA GLN A 250 16.49 -14.34 1.34
C GLN A 250 17.16 -13.06 0.81
N VAL A 251 18.37 -13.18 0.27
CA VAL A 251 19.08 -12.06 -0.37
C VAL A 251 18.31 -11.55 -1.59
N GLU A 252 17.77 -12.44 -2.42
CA GLU A 252 16.93 -12.05 -3.56
C GLU A 252 15.68 -11.28 -3.11
N ILE A 253 14.96 -11.78 -2.10
CA ILE A 253 13.78 -11.13 -1.53
C ILE A 253 14.13 -9.73 -1.02
N ASN A 254 15.20 -9.60 -0.23
CA ASN A 254 15.64 -8.33 0.34
C ASN A 254 16.09 -7.35 -0.74
N ASN A 255 16.82 -7.79 -1.76
CA ASN A 255 17.21 -6.94 -2.88
C ASN A 255 15.99 -6.45 -3.67
N GLY A 256 15.01 -7.33 -3.90
CA GLY A 256 13.73 -6.96 -4.51
C GLY A 256 12.96 -5.94 -3.65
N ALA A 257 12.95 -6.12 -2.33
CA ALA A 257 12.34 -5.19 -1.39
C ALA A 257 13.03 -3.82 -1.40
N ILE A 258 14.36 -3.78 -1.40
CA ILE A 258 15.16 -2.54 -1.49
C ILE A 258 14.84 -1.80 -2.77
N ALA A 259 14.86 -2.46 -3.93
CA ALA A 259 14.56 -1.83 -5.21
C ALA A 259 13.14 -1.21 -5.22
N ARG A 260 12.14 -1.90 -4.64
CA ARG A 260 10.79 -1.35 -4.49
C ARG A 260 10.75 -0.14 -3.56
N MET A 261 11.45 -0.21 -2.42
CA MET A 261 11.53 0.90 -1.48
C MET A 261 12.23 2.12 -2.07
N GLU A 262 13.28 1.95 -2.88
CA GLU A 262 13.97 3.04 -3.56
C GLU A 262 13.04 3.79 -4.53
N GLY A 263 12.25 3.05 -5.31
CA GLY A 263 11.23 3.63 -6.19
C GLY A 263 10.17 4.41 -5.42
N TYR A 264 9.64 3.82 -4.35
CA TYR A 264 8.67 4.50 -3.47
C TYR A 264 9.28 5.75 -2.80
N TYR A 265 10.52 5.66 -2.32
CA TYR A 265 11.23 6.76 -1.66
C TYR A 265 11.49 7.94 -2.60
N ALA A 266 11.80 7.69 -3.88
CA ALA A 266 11.93 8.74 -4.88
C ALA A 266 10.64 9.56 -5.00
N ASN A 267 9.50 8.88 -5.15
CA ASN A 267 8.18 9.52 -5.24
C ASN A 267 7.81 10.23 -3.92
N TYR A 268 8.13 9.62 -2.78
CA TYR A 268 7.90 10.21 -1.46
C TYR A 268 8.70 11.51 -1.28
N LYS A 269 9.96 11.54 -1.74
CA LYS A 269 10.81 12.71 -1.66
C LYS A 269 10.25 13.87 -2.47
N GLU A 270 9.77 13.61 -3.69
CA GLU A 270 9.12 14.63 -4.51
C GLU A 270 7.83 15.15 -3.88
N ALA A 271 6.99 14.26 -3.33
CA ALA A 271 5.78 14.63 -2.62
C ALA A 271 6.07 15.49 -1.38
N LEU A 272 7.14 15.17 -0.66
CA LEU A 272 7.59 15.94 0.50
C LEU A 272 8.07 17.33 0.09
N ILE A 273 8.88 17.45 -0.96
CA ILE A 273 9.36 18.74 -1.47
C ILE A 273 8.17 19.62 -1.87
N PHE A 274 7.20 19.05 -2.60
CA PHE A 274 5.99 19.77 -3.00
C PHE A 274 5.22 20.35 -1.80
N GLN A 275 5.01 19.55 -0.75
CA GLN A 275 4.33 20.02 0.47
C GLN A 275 5.12 21.10 1.21
N LEU A 276 6.45 20.97 1.26
CA LEU A 276 7.30 21.98 1.88
C LEU A 276 7.25 23.30 1.11
N ASP A 277 7.22 23.24 -0.22
CA ASP A 277 7.12 24.43 -1.07
C ASP A 277 5.78 25.15 -0.90
N GLN A 278 4.68 24.42 -0.73
CA GLN A 278 3.37 25.04 -0.47
C GLN A 278 3.29 25.75 0.89
N ARG A 279 4.13 25.39 1.87
CA ARG A 279 4.16 26.01 3.21
C ARG A 279 5.09 27.20 3.35
N LYS A 280 5.99 27.42 2.39
CA LYS A 280 6.91 28.58 2.40
C LYS A 280 6.20 29.94 2.47
N PRO A 281 5.05 30.17 1.81
CA PRO A 281 4.33 31.44 1.91
C PRO A 281 3.88 31.75 3.34
N ASP A 282 3.31 30.77 4.05
CA ASP A 282 2.79 30.93 5.41
C ASP A 282 3.91 31.29 6.42
N LEU A 283 5.10 30.73 6.20
CA LEU A 283 6.30 31.05 6.98
C LEU A 283 6.81 32.48 6.72
N LEU A 284 6.70 32.98 5.48
CA LEU A 284 7.10 34.35 5.15
C LEU A 284 6.08 35.37 5.67
N GLU A 285 4.78 35.07 5.63
CA GLU A 285 3.75 35.94 6.19
C GLU A 285 3.87 36.05 7.72
N SER A 286 4.05 34.94 8.43
CA SER A 286 4.27 34.95 9.89
C SER A 286 5.54 35.69 10.32
N LEU A 287 6.57 35.75 9.47
CA LEU A 287 7.78 36.55 9.71
C LEU A 287 7.62 38.04 9.35
N SER A 288 6.79 38.35 8.34
CA SER A 288 6.52 39.73 7.90
C SER A 288 5.47 40.47 8.73
N GLY A 289 4.57 39.74 9.42
CA GLY A 289 3.48 40.29 10.23
C GLY A 289 3.84 40.78 11.64
N GLY A 290 5.11 40.65 12.06
CA GLY A 290 5.59 41.07 13.40
C GLY A 290 5.98 42.56 13.54
N GLY A 291 5.70 43.39 12.53
CA GLY A 291 6.27 44.74 12.39
C GLY A 291 5.32 45.91 12.64
N SER A 292 4.47 45.88 13.66
CA SER A 292 3.72 47.08 14.11
C SER A 292 3.40 47.04 15.61
N GLY A 293 4.45 47.08 16.44
CA GLY A 293 4.36 47.23 17.89
C GLY A 293 5.49 48.12 18.41
N SER A 294 5.22 49.43 18.47
CA SER A 294 6.04 50.43 19.15
C SER A 294 6.06 50.16 20.66
N GLY A 295 7.24 50.02 21.27
CA GLY A 295 7.34 49.85 22.73
C GLY A 295 8.72 49.44 23.26
N ILE A 296 9.69 50.36 23.17
CA ILE A 296 10.72 50.74 24.17
C ILE A 296 11.38 49.64 25.06
N MET A 297 12.72 49.69 25.03
CA MET A 297 13.72 49.36 26.06
C MET A 297 14.51 48.04 26.02
N SER A 298 15.69 48.17 25.40
CA SER A 298 17.04 48.00 25.98
C SER A 298 17.43 46.68 26.64
N GLY A 299 18.43 46.06 26.01
CA GLY A 299 19.57 45.50 26.71
C GLY A 299 19.54 43.99 26.86
N LEU A 300 20.29 43.29 25.99
CA LEU A 300 21.31 42.32 26.41
C LEU A 300 22.12 41.85 25.19
N SER A 301 23.42 42.10 25.33
CA SER A 301 24.60 41.67 24.62
C SER A 301 24.61 40.28 23.95
N ARG A 302 25.15 40.27 22.72
CA ARG A 302 26.06 39.29 22.08
C ARG A 302 26.20 37.90 22.72
N SER A 303 26.00 36.87 21.89
CA SER A 303 27.01 35.82 21.67
C SER A 303 26.70 35.10 20.36
N GLY A 304 27.66 35.12 19.43
CA GLY A 304 27.51 34.52 18.11
C GLY A 304 27.71 32.99 18.11
N SER A 305 27.11 32.35 17.12
CA SER A 305 27.72 31.20 16.46
C SER A 305 27.11 31.04 15.08
N ASN A 306 27.96 31.24 14.08
CA ASN A 306 27.77 30.74 12.73
C ASN A 306 27.63 29.22 12.79
N ASN A 307 26.67 28.65 12.08
CA ASN A 307 26.81 27.28 11.57
C ASN A 307 26.20 27.18 10.17
N ASN A 308 27.10 27.30 9.18
CA ASN A 308 26.95 26.72 7.86
C ASN A 308 26.88 25.19 8.01
N ILE A 309 25.78 24.56 7.61
CA ILE A 309 25.75 23.12 7.39
C ILE A 309 25.97 22.89 5.88
N SER A 310 27.24 22.68 5.54
CA SER A 310 27.69 22.06 4.30
C SER A 310 27.49 20.55 4.44
N VAL A 311 26.56 19.96 3.70
CA VAL A 311 26.38 18.51 3.65
C VAL A 311 27.43 17.93 2.71
N MET A 312 28.54 17.49 3.29
CA MET A 312 29.58 16.73 2.60
C MET A 312 29.12 15.29 2.33
N SER A 313 29.17 14.90 1.06
CA SER A 313 29.26 13.51 0.62
C SER A 313 30.62 12.92 0.98
N ALA A 314 30.66 11.71 1.55
CA ALA A 314 31.62 10.64 1.24
C ALA A 314 31.52 9.54 2.31
N VAL A 315 30.85 8.44 2.00
CA VAL A 315 31.04 7.17 2.73
C VAL A 315 32.22 6.46 2.07
N LYS A 316 33.32 6.36 2.81
CA LYS A 316 34.53 5.64 2.42
C LYS A 316 34.44 4.23 3.00
N VAL A 317 34.32 3.23 2.13
CA VAL A 317 34.37 1.80 2.49
C VAL A 317 35.84 1.43 2.79
N PRO A 318 36.15 0.81 3.95
CA PRO A 318 37.48 0.27 4.21
C PRO A 318 37.66 -1.12 3.57
N PRO A 319 38.86 -1.46 3.07
CA PRO A 319 39.16 -2.81 2.61
C PRO A 319 39.52 -3.68 3.82
N GLY A 320 38.87 -4.84 3.92
CA GLY A 320 39.17 -5.92 4.85
C GLY A 320 38.59 -7.20 4.29
#